data_AF-A0A3M8B393-F1
#
_entry.id   AF-A0A3M8B393-F1
#
_cell.length_a   1.000
_cell.length_b   1.000
_cell.length_c   1.000
_cell.angle_alpha   90.00
_cell.angle_beta   90.00
_cell.angle_gamma   90.00
#
_symmetry.space_group_name_H-M   'P 1'
#
loop_
_entity.id
_entity.type
_entity.pdbx_description
1 polymer ?
#
loop_
_entity_poly.entity_id
_entity_poly.type
_entity_poly.pdbx_seq_one_letter_code
_entity_poly.pdbx_strand_id
1 'polypeptide(L)'
;MKLRKWFMLLLMFVLCMPAMGTSVQAAQTTPAISIFLDGQQVRSDVAPYIIPKVNVTMVPLRVISENLGAEVYWDQNLQTATILKDDTVLSMTVNQSYALVNDSTVPLDASVQNKQGRVMVPLRFVSEQLGLQVGWTQETRTITLSTGSPVAVTPPPQDIPGENNSSQPAVPTAPVSSNGSLRGVWVSTVYNLDWPSTGSYGNQAKQQQEYIQLLDELQAMGMNAVFVQVRPSADALYPSSLVPWSKYLTGTQGKNPGYDPLAFMVAETHRRGMQFHAWFNPFRANVDAKTDQLAANHVVKKHPEWIVNSSNKLYINPGIPQARQQIIAEIMEVVQRYDIDGVHLDDYFYPSNGTFNDDATFKSYNSKKIATKADWRRDNINQFVQQLNQAIKSAKPHVQFGISPFGVWRNIAVDPTGSDTKAGVTAYDHMYADVRTWIKQGWMDYVTPQIYWSLSFAPAQYDKLVTWWANEVRGTNVKLFIGHSPYKLGTAEAGWQSSQEIINQLNFNATIPEVQGSVFFSAKDLRKNPLGLLQALSSYYSR
;
A
#
# COMPACT_ATOMS: atom_id res chain seq x y z
N MET A 1 -14.07 77.72 51.76
CA MET A 1 -15.08 76.66 52.03
C MET A 1 -15.99 76.47 50.83
N LYS A 2 -15.75 75.46 49.99
CA LYS A 2 -16.71 74.82 49.04
C LYS A 2 -15.98 73.78 48.17
N LEU A 3 -15.28 72.84 48.80
CA LEU A 3 -14.67 71.70 48.10
C LEU A 3 -14.73 70.43 48.97
N ARG A 4 -15.91 70.12 49.49
CA ARG A 4 -16.09 69.00 50.43
C ARG A 4 -17.47 68.34 50.42
N LYS A 5 -18.18 68.39 49.29
CA LYS A 5 -19.52 67.79 49.15
C LYS A 5 -19.72 66.87 47.95
N TRP A 6 -18.68 66.61 47.16
CA TRP A 6 -18.79 65.78 45.95
C TRP A 6 -17.92 64.52 45.98
N PHE A 7 -17.36 64.17 47.14
CA PHE A 7 -16.49 63.00 47.31
C PHE A 7 -17.12 61.88 48.17
N MET A 8 -18.39 62.00 48.52
CA MET A 8 -19.09 61.07 49.44
C MET A 8 -20.41 60.53 48.86
N LEU A 9 -20.51 60.47 47.53
CA LEU A 9 -21.67 59.90 46.82
C LEU A 9 -21.27 58.97 45.67
N LEU A 10 -19.99 58.55 45.64
CA LEU A 10 -19.45 57.57 44.69
C LEU A 10 -18.94 56.30 45.40
N LEU A 11 -19.51 55.98 46.58
CA LEU A 11 -19.09 54.85 47.42
C LEU A 11 -20.23 53.89 47.79
N MET A 12 -21.37 53.92 47.09
CA MET A 12 -22.51 53.07 47.43
C MET A 12 -23.42 52.74 46.24
N PHE A 13 -22.85 52.45 45.07
CA PHE A 13 -23.62 51.93 43.93
C PHE A 13 -22.79 51.08 42.96
N VAL A 14 -21.95 50.17 43.47
CA VAL A 14 -21.43 49.02 42.69
C VAL A 14 -21.23 47.85 43.66
N LEU A 15 -22.33 47.29 44.17
CA LEU A 15 -22.31 46.04 44.94
C LEU A 15 -23.50 45.18 44.48
N CYS A 16 -23.36 44.59 43.29
CA CYS A 16 -24.07 43.39 42.81
C CYS A 16 -23.68 43.13 41.35
N MET A 17 -22.54 42.47 41.12
CA MET A 17 -22.29 41.72 39.89
C MET A 17 -21.64 40.39 40.26
N PRO A 18 -22.10 39.26 39.67
CA PRO A 18 -21.62 37.94 40.00
C PRO A 18 -20.17 37.78 39.53
N ALA A 19 -19.37 37.12 40.36
CA ALA A 19 -17.99 36.75 40.05
C ALA A 19 -17.96 35.74 38.89
N MET A 20 -17.88 36.23 37.66
CA MET A 20 -17.35 35.45 36.55
C MET A 20 -15.83 35.42 36.71
N GLY A 21 -15.34 34.34 37.31
CA GLY A 21 -13.92 34.02 37.25
C GLY A 21 -13.53 33.82 35.79
N THR A 22 -12.78 34.77 35.22
CA THR A 22 -12.07 34.53 33.97
C THR A 22 -10.96 33.53 34.26
N SER A 23 -11.20 32.25 34.00
CA SER A 23 -10.11 31.29 33.85
C SER A 23 -9.29 31.76 32.65
N VAL A 24 -8.16 32.39 32.92
CA VAL A 24 -7.11 32.60 31.92
C VAL A 24 -6.59 31.20 31.61
N GLN A 25 -7.14 30.57 30.57
CA GLN A 25 -6.56 29.37 30.00
C GLN A 25 -5.20 29.80 29.45
N ALA A 26 -4.12 29.47 30.16
CA ALA A 26 -2.78 29.55 29.60
C ALA A 26 -2.79 28.70 28.32
N ALA A 27 -2.64 29.34 27.16
CA ALA A 27 -2.40 28.63 25.92
C ALA A 27 -1.12 27.82 26.13
N GLN A 28 -1.25 26.49 26.28
CA GLN A 28 -0.12 25.59 26.28
C GLN A 28 0.55 25.72 24.91
N THR A 29 1.64 26.48 24.87
CA THR A 29 2.48 26.59 23.68
C THR A 29 3.04 25.20 23.39
N THR A 30 2.76 24.69 22.20
CA THR A 30 3.29 23.39 21.79
C THR A 30 4.81 23.43 21.87
N PRO A 31 5.47 22.46 22.54
CA PRO A 31 6.94 22.45 22.65
C PRO A 31 7.60 22.51 21.27
N ALA A 32 8.67 23.30 21.14
CA ALA A 32 9.47 23.32 19.92
C ALA A 32 10.16 21.96 19.73
N ILE A 33 10.37 21.55 18.48
CA ILE A 33 11.06 20.28 18.18
C ILE A 33 12.53 20.41 18.55
N SER A 34 13.00 19.51 19.41
CA SER A 34 14.41 19.42 19.79
C SER A 34 15.03 18.15 19.22
N ILE A 35 16.28 18.22 18.77
CA ILE A 35 17.01 17.08 18.20
C ILE A 35 18.22 16.78 19.07
N PHE A 36 18.46 15.52 19.37
CA PHE A 36 19.64 15.03 20.09
C PHE A 36 20.33 13.94 19.27
N LEU A 37 21.65 13.99 19.18
CA LEU A 37 22.50 12.96 18.59
C LEU A 37 23.40 12.39 19.68
N ASP A 38 23.30 11.10 19.94
CA ASP A 38 24.06 10.40 20.99
C ASP A 38 24.01 11.13 22.35
N GLY A 39 22.84 11.68 22.68
CA GLY A 39 22.59 12.43 23.92
C GLY A 39 22.98 13.90 23.90
N GLN A 40 23.62 14.41 22.84
CA GLN A 40 23.97 15.83 22.70
C GLN A 40 22.94 16.60 21.87
N GLN A 41 22.51 17.77 22.36
CA GLN A 41 21.51 18.58 21.67
C GLN A 41 22.09 19.22 20.40
N VAL A 42 21.42 18.98 19.27
CA VAL A 42 21.74 19.55 17.97
C VAL A 42 21.02 20.89 17.80
N ARG A 43 21.78 21.95 17.55
CA ARG A 43 21.24 23.30 17.31
C ARG A 43 21.00 23.53 15.83
N SER A 44 19.95 24.30 15.51
CA SER A 44 19.59 24.64 14.13
C SER A 44 19.22 26.11 14.01
N ASP A 45 19.64 26.76 12.93
CA ASP A 45 19.35 28.16 12.62
C ASP A 45 17.92 28.36 12.10
N VAL A 46 17.29 27.30 11.57
CA VAL A 46 15.87 27.27 11.19
C VAL A 46 15.19 26.11 11.92
N ALA A 47 14.08 26.43 12.59
CA ALA A 47 13.36 25.45 13.39
C ALA A 47 12.91 24.23 12.55
N PRO A 48 13.19 23.00 13.00
CA PRO A 48 12.58 21.80 12.43
C PRO A 48 11.06 21.89 12.49
N TYR A 49 10.39 21.30 11.51
CA TYR A 49 8.94 21.25 11.49
C TYR A 49 8.46 19.91 10.95
N ILE A 50 7.27 19.50 11.35
CA ILE A 50 6.62 18.30 10.79
C ILE A 50 5.77 18.77 9.62
N ILE A 51 5.89 18.15 8.45
CA ILE A 51 4.91 18.30 7.38
C ILE A 51 3.65 17.58 7.87
N PRO A 52 2.57 18.30 8.22
CA PRO A 52 1.46 17.68 8.93
C PRO A 52 0.88 16.52 8.11
N LYS A 53 0.64 16.72 6.80
CA LYS A 53 -0.01 15.75 5.89
C LYS A 53 0.61 14.35 5.84
N VAL A 54 1.93 14.25 6.00
CA VAL A 54 2.68 12.98 5.87
C VAL A 54 3.43 12.61 7.15
N ASN A 55 3.30 13.42 8.21
CA ASN A 55 3.97 13.24 9.50
C ASN A 55 5.49 13.06 9.40
N VAL A 56 6.12 13.78 8.48
CA VAL A 56 7.56 13.74 8.28
C VAL A 56 8.20 14.97 8.92
N THR A 57 9.16 14.76 9.82
CA THR A 57 10.00 15.84 10.33
C THR A 57 10.99 16.28 9.26
N MET A 58 10.88 17.55 8.90
CA MET A 58 11.78 18.26 8.02
C MET A 58 12.80 19.03 8.84
N VAL A 59 14.08 18.84 8.51
CA VAL A 59 15.20 19.57 9.11
C VAL A 59 15.98 20.30 8.03
N PRO A 60 16.66 21.41 8.36
CA PRO A 60 17.58 22.03 7.41
C PRO A 60 18.69 21.04 7.04
N LEU A 61 19.03 20.96 5.75
CA LEU A 61 20.10 20.09 5.22
C LEU A 61 21.42 20.23 6.00
N ARG A 62 21.73 21.44 6.47
CA ARG A 62 22.91 21.77 7.28
C ARG A 62 22.97 21.02 8.63
N VAL A 63 21.82 20.67 9.21
CA VAL A 63 21.77 19.86 10.45
C VAL A 63 22.43 18.51 10.23
N ILE A 64 22.26 17.93 9.04
CA ILE A 64 22.89 16.68 8.63
C ILE A 64 24.40 16.88 8.46
N SER A 65 24.84 17.96 7.79
CA SER A 65 26.25 18.17 7.51
C SER A 65 27.10 18.48 8.73
N GLU A 66 26.61 19.34 9.63
CA GLU A 66 27.38 19.83 10.77
C GLU A 66 27.45 18.83 11.93
N ASN A 67 26.47 17.94 12.07
CA ASN A 67 26.34 17.07 13.24
C ASN A 67 26.46 15.58 12.92
N LEU A 68 26.13 15.15 11.69
CA LEU A 68 26.18 13.73 11.31
C LEU A 68 27.45 13.37 10.52
N GLY A 69 28.36 14.32 10.33
CA GLY A 69 29.64 14.13 9.64
C GLY A 69 29.51 13.89 8.13
N ALA A 70 28.40 14.33 7.52
CA ALA A 70 28.15 14.17 6.09
C ALA A 70 28.53 15.44 5.32
N GLU A 71 29.07 15.30 4.12
CA GLU A 71 29.17 16.42 3.17
C GLU A 71 27.83 16.62 2.48
N VAL A 72 27.43 17.88 2.28
CA VAL A 72 26.15 18.20 1.62
C VAL A 72 26.33 19.23 0.52
N TYR A 73 25.66 18.98 -0.58
CA TYR A 73 25.70 19.80 -1.78
C TYR A 73 24.27 20.14 -2.21
N TRP A 74 24.06 21.37 -2.66
CA TRP A 74 22.80 21.79 -3.25
C TRP A 74 23.04 22.28 -4.67
N ASP A 75 22.43 21.60 -5.63
CA ASP A 75 22.41 22.04 -7.02
C ASP A 75 21.16 22.88 -7.27
N GLN A 76 21.36 24.19 -7.45
CA GLN A 76 20.27 25.14 -7.68
C GLN A 76 19.61 24.98 -9.04
N ASN A 77 20.32 24.49 -10.07
CA ASN A 77 19.73 24.32 -11.40
C ASN A 77 18.86 23.06 -11.45
N LEU A 78 19.32 21.99 -10.82
CA LEU A 78 18.62 20.71 -10.76
C LEU A 78 17.62 20.62 -9.59
N GLN A 79 17.64 21.58 -8.67
CA GLN A 79 16.87 21.57 -7.42
C GLN A 79 17.08 20.28 -6.61
N THR A 80 18.34 19.85 -6.51
CA THR A 80 18.72 18.57 -5.92
C THR A 80 19.64 18.76 -4.73
N ALA A 81 19.28 18.14 -3.60
CA ALA A 81 20.12 18.03 -2.43
C ALA A 81 20.87 16.70 -2.47
N THR A 82 22.20 16.75 -2.42
CA THR A 82 23.06 15.58 -2.35
C THR A 82 23.74 15.53 -0.98
N ILE A 83 23.76 14.36 -0.35
CA ILE A 83 24.39 14.11 0.96
C ILE A 83 25.35 12.95 0.76
N LEU A 84 26.62 13.14 1.12
CA LEU A 84 27.67 12.13 1.03
C LEU A 84 28.19 11.85 2.44
N LYS A 85 28.24 10.58 2.82
CA LYS A 85 28.88 10.17 4.07
C LYS A 85 29.44 8.77 3.88
N ASP A 86 30.73 8.62 4.16
CA ASP A 86 31.47 7.40 3.86
C ASP A 86 31.25 7.00 2.37
N ASP A 87 30.83 5.76 2.09
CA ASP A 87 30.52 5.30 0.73
C ASP A 87 29.05 5.50 0.30
N THR A 88 28.26 6.26 1.08
CA THR A 88 26.83 6.48 0.83
C THR A 88 26.56 7.84 0.21
N VAL A 89 25.95 7.86 -0.98
CA VAL A 89 25.48 9.04 -1.70
C VAL A 89 23.96 9.06 -1.73
N LEU A 90 23.36 10.03 -1.06
CA LEU A 90 21.92 10.29 -1.11
C LEU A 90 21.68 11.50 -2.01
N SER A 91 20.76 11.38 -2.97
CA SER A 91 20.36 12.48 -3.84
C SER A 91 18.85 12.61 -3.84
N MET A 92 18.35 13.80 -3.53
CA MET A 92 16.92 14.06 -3.38
C MET A 92 16.55 15.34 -4.12
N THR A 93 15.67 15.21 -5.11
CA THR A 93 15.22 16.35 -5.92
C THR A 93 13.87 16.87 -5.41
N VAL A 94 13.70 18.20 -5.43
CA VAL A 94 12.44 18.84 -5.04
C VAL A 94 11.27 18.30 -5.87
N ASN A 95 10.12 18.11 -5.21
CA ASN A 95 8.89 17.55 -5.78
C ASN A 95 8.97 16.09 -6.27
N GLN A 96 10.07 15.38 -6.01
CA GLN A 96 10.12 13.93 -6.24
C GLN A 96 9.67 13.15 -5.00
N SER A 97 8.94 12.06 -5.23
CA SER A 97 8.48 11.13 -4.18
C SER A 97 9.49 10.02 -3.89
N TYR A 98 10.75 10.21 -4.29
CA TYR A 98 11.85 9.26 -4.10
C TYR A 98 13.19 9.98 -3.94
N ALA A 99 14.17 9.32 -3.31
CA ALA A 99 15.59 9.65 -3.37
C ALA A 99 16.31 8.66 -4.28
N LEU A 100 17.53 9.00 -4.69
CA LEU A 100 18.54 8.04 -5.08
C LEU A 100 19.47 7.80 -3.88
N VAL A 101 19.72 6.54 -3.55
CA VAL A 101 20.72 6.09 -2.57
C VAL A 101 21.69 5.21 -3.31
N ASN A 102 22.94 5.64 -3.48
CA ASN A 102 23.94 4.96 -4.31
C ASN A 102 23.37 4.60 -5.69
N ASP A 103 22.76 5.59 -6.36
CA ASP A 103 22.10 5.49 -7.67
C ASP A 103 20.87 4.54 -7.74
N SER A 104 20.41 4.05 -6.59
CA SER A 104 19.23 3.22 -6.44
C SER A 104 18.04 4.02 -5.92
N THR A 105 16.88 3.89 -6.56
CA THR A 105 15.68 4.63 -6.17
C THR A 105 15.07 4.09 -4.88
N VAL A 106 14.90 4.96 -3.88
CA VAL A 106 14.25 4.63 -2.60
C VAL A 106 13.05 5.57 -2.40
N PRO A 107 11.85 5.05 -2.08
CA PRO A 107 10.68 5.88 -1.80
C PRO A 107 10.94 6.90 -0.69
N LEU A 108 10.28 8.05 -0.81
CA LEU A 108 10.54 9.19 0.06
C LEU A 108 9.22 9.77 0.52
N ASP A 109 8.97 9.69 1.82
CA ASP A 109 7.67 10.02 2.43
C ASP A 109 7.31 11.51 2.33
N ALA A 110 8.30 12.39 2.10
CA ALA A 110 8.07 13.80 1.81
C ALA A 110 9.21 14.43 1.01
N SER A 111 8.97 14.92 -0.21
CA SER A 111 10.02 15.54 -1.04
C SER A 111 10.79 16.65 -0.32
N VAL A 112 12.03 16.89 -0.75
CA VAL A 112 12.81 18.07 -0.34
C VAL A 112 11.99 19.34 -0.57
N GLN A 113 12.04 20.28 0.39
CA GLN A 113 11.32 21.56 0.30
C GLN A 113 12.29 22.72 0.51
N ASN A 114 12.05 23.83 -0.19
CA ASN A 114 12.71 25.09 0.13
C ASN A 114 11.80 25.91 1.05
N LYS A 115 12.26 26.22 2.25
CA LYS A 115 11.53 27.03 3.23
C LYS A 115 12.42 28.14 3.78
N GLN A 116 12.03 29.39 3.56
CA GLN A 116 12.77 30.58 3.99
C GLN A 116 14.24 30.60 3.51
N GLY A 117 14.51 30.11 2.30
CA GLY A 117 15.87 30.05 1.76
C GLY A 117 16.76 28.96 2.37
N ARG A 118 16.16 27.99 3.08
CA ARG A 118 16.83 26.76 3.52
C ARG A 118 16.22 25.56 2.83
N VAL A 119 17.09 24.67 2.37
CA VAL A 119 16.73 23.35 1.87
C VAL A 119 16.41 22.46 3.06
N MET A 120 15.19 21.94 3.08
CA MET A 120 14.65 21.11 4.14
C MET A 120 14.53 19.68 3.64
N VAL A 121 15.08 18.73 4.40
CA VAL A 121 15.10 17.31 4.05
C VAL A 121 14.39 16.46 5.11
N PRO A 122 13.80 15.30 4.74
CA PRO A 122 13.21 14.38 5.70
C PRO A 122 14.29 13.79 6.61
N LEU A 123 14.24 14.15 7.89
CA LEU A 123 15.27 13.75 8.84
C LEU A 123 15.36 12.23 8.94
N ARG A 124 14.22 11.55 9.13
CA ARG A 124 14.19 10.10 9.35
C ARG A 124 14.82 9.35 8.18
N PHE A 125 14.40 9.68 6.96
CA PHE A 125 14.93 9.07 5.74
C PHE A 125 16.44 9.23 5.69
N VAL A 126 16.94 10.46 5.81
CA VAL A 126 18.38 10.73 5.73
C VAL A 126 19.12 10.00 6.84
N SER A 127 18.65 10.08 8.09
CA SER A 127 19.30 9.45 9.24
C SER A 127 19.37 7.93 9.12
N GLU A 128 18.29 7.27 8.71
CA GLU A 128 18.25 5.80 8.56
C GLU A 128 19.16 5.34 7.41
N GLN A 129 19.21 6.05 6.29
CA GLN A 129 20.13 5.73 5.19
C GLN A 129 21.61 5.95 5.58
N LEU A 130 21.88 6.83 6.54
CA LEU A 130 23.22 7.06 7.10
C LEU A 130 23.54 6.15 8.30
N GLY A 131 22.72 5.12 8.54
CA GLY A 131 22.94 4.10 9.57
C GLY A 131 22.54 4.48 11.00
N LEU A 132 21.76 5.56 11.18
CA LEU A 132 21.31 6.02 12.50
C LEU A 132 19.93 5.44 12.83
N GLN A 133 19.71 5.15 14.11
CA GLN A 133 18.37 4.92 14.63
C GLN A 133 17.69 6.24 14.97
N VAL A 134 16.38 6.33 14.74
CA VAL A 134 15.61 7.57 14.93
C VAL A 134 14.43 7.33 15.87
N GLY A 135 14.58 7.82 17.10
CA GLY A 135 13.54 7.88 18.13
C GLY A 135 12.74 9.19 18.07
N TRP A 136 11.48 9.13 18.51
CA TRP A 136 10.62 10.30 18.68
C TRP A 136 9.88 10.18 20.01
N THR A 137 10.06 11.18 20.88
CA THR A 137 9.32 11.32 22.14
C THR A 137 8.28 12.42 21.96
N GLN A 138 7.01 12.03 21.96
CA GLN A 138 5.89 12.94 21.63
C GLN A 138 5.68 13.99 22.71
N GLU A 139 5.81 13.63 23.99
CA GLU A 139 5.54 14.47 25.16
C GLU A 139 6.44 15.70 25.18
N THR A 140 7.71 15.51 24.80
CA THR A 140 8.73 16.55 24.77
C THR A 140 9.08 17.00 23.35
N ARG A 141 8.39 16.47 22.33
CA ARG A 141 8.66 16.68 20.89
C ARG A 141 10.15 16.57 20.56
N THR A 142 10.76 15.53 21.09
CA THR A 142 12.21 15.30 21.03
C THR A 142 12.53 14.21 20.03
N ILE A 143 13.49 14.46 19.16
CA ILE A 143 14.07 13.48 18.24
C ILE A 143 15.40 13.03 18.82
N THR A 144 15.58 11.72 18.95
CA THR A 144 16.86 11.10 19.33
C THR A 144 17.43 10.35 18.14
N LEU A 145 18.68 10.66 17.80
CA LEU A 145 19.48 9.99 16.79
C LEU A 145 20.59 9.23 17.53
N SER A 146 20.80 7.96 17.20
CA SER A 146 21.85 7.16 17.83
C SER A 146 22.66 6.33 16.83
N THR A 147 23.97 6.25 17.06
CA THR A 147 24.96 5.61 16.18
C THR A 147 25.20 4.11 16.45
N GLY A 148 24.49 3.47 17.38
CA GLY A 148 24.72 2.06 17.77
C GLY A 148 23.46 1.19 18.00
N SER A 149 23.63 -0.14 17.93
CA SER A 149 22.61 -1.18 18.20
C SER A 149 22.06 -1.14 19.63
N PRO A 150 20.83 -1.63 19.89
CA PRO A 150 20.15 -1.42 21.17
C PRO A 150 20.87 -2.15 22.32
N VAL A 151 21.18 -1.43 23.40
CA VAL A 151 21.44 -2.04 24.71
C VAL A 151 20.09 -2.55 25.24
N ALA A 152 19.94 -3.87 25.26
CA ALA A 152 18.74 -4.55 25.75
C ALA A 152 18.58 -4.32 27.26
N VAL A 153 17.40 -3.86 27.67
CA VAL A 153 16.95 -3.93 29.07
C VAL A 153 15.89 -5.03 29.14
N THR A 154 16.27 -6.19 29.65
CA THR A 154 15.43 -7.38 29.88
C THR A 154 14.49 -7.20 31.08
N PRO A 155 13.20 -7.60 30.99
CA PRO A 155 12.40 -7.99 32.14
C PRO A 155 12.56 -9.50 32.45
N PRO A 156 12.33 -9.96 33.70
CA PRO A 156 12.66 -11.31 34.16
C PRO A 156 11.61 -12.38 33.78
N PRO A 157 11.99 -13.69 33.84
CA PRO A 157 11.22 -14.80 33.26
C PRO A 157 10.07 -15.29 34.15
N GLN A 158 9.01 -15.84 33.53
CA GLN A 158 8.04 -16.71 34.20
C GLN A 158 8.14 -18.14 33.64
N ASP A 159 8.24 -19.09 34.56
CA ASP A 159 8.30 -20.54 34.33
C ASP A 159 6.97 -21.13 33.84
N ILE A 160 7.04 -22.03 32.84
CA ILE A 160 6.04 -23.09 32.65
C ILE A 160 6.79 -24.41 32.35
N PRO A 161 6.50 -25.53 33.02
CA PRO A 161 7.12 -26.83 32.75
C PRO A 161 6.37 -27.68 31.72
N GLY A 162 7.13 -28.38 30.88
CA GLY A 162 6.98 -29.84 30.70
C GLY A 162 6.21 -30.38 29.48
N GLU A 163 6.98 -30.84 28.49
CA GLU A 163 6.67 -31.72 27.34
C GLU A 163 5.95 -33.05 27.67
N ASN A 164 5.17 -33.64 26.74
CA ASN A 164 5.70 -34.65 25.79
C ASN A 164 4.69 -35.27 24.78
N ASN A 165 5.21 -35.42 23.55
CA ASN A 165 5.10 -36.53 22.57
C ASN A 165 3.84 -36.90 21.74
N SER A 166 3.94 -36.54 20.45
CA SER A 166 3.94 -37.36 19.21
C SER A 166 2.81 -38.34 18.82
N SER A 167 2.16 -38.03 17.69
CA SER A 167 1.89 -38.96 16.56
C SER A 167 1.35 -38.20 15.33
N GLN A 168 1.82 -38.60 14.13
CA GLN A 168 1.59 -38.01 12.80
C GLN A 168 0.16 -38.27 12.24
N PRO A 169 -0.26 -37.63 11.12
CA PRO A 169 -1.55 -36.94 11.04
C PRO A 169 -2.59 -37.74 10.24
N ALA A 170 -3.80 -37.82 10.77
CA ALA A 170 -4.97 -38.13 9.96
C ALA A 170 -5.27 -36.91 9.07
N VAL A 171 -5.39 -37.12 7.76
CA VAL A 171 -5.92 -36.14 6.81
C VAL A 171 -7.35 -35.78 7.25
N PRO A 172 -7.63 -34.53 7.68
CA PRO A 172 -9.00 -34.11 7.84
C PRO A 172 -9.47 -33.62 6.47
N THR A 173 -10.44 -34.33 5.92
CA THR A 173 -11.34 -33.80 4.90
C THR A 173 -11.85 -32.44 5.39
N ALA A 174 -11.50 -31.39 4.65
CA ALA A 174 -11.91 -30.03 4.97
C ALA A 174 -13.43 -29.97 5.11
N PRO A 175 -13.97 -29.49 6.24
CA PRO A 175 -15.33 -29.00 6.24
C PRO A 175 -15.31 -27.71 5.42
N VAL A 176 -15.98 -27.73 4.27
CA VAL A 176 -16.49 -26.52 3.63
C VAL A 176 -17.30 -25.79 4.69
N SER A 177 -16.75 -24.72 5.26
CA SER A 177 -17.46 -23.96 6.27
C SER A 177 -18.57 -23.16 5.59
N SER A 178 -19.80 -23.58 5.88
CA SER A 178 -21.01 -22.81 5.71
C SER A 178 -20.92 -21.48 6.49
N ASN A 179 -21.20 -20.35 5.81
CA ASN A 179 -21.58 -19.04 6.36
C ASN A 179 -20.52 -18.11 7.02
N GLY A 180 -19.27 -18.06 6.51
CA GLY A 180 -18.30 -17.00 6.87
C GLY A 180 -18.09 -15.97 5.75
N SER A 181 -18.18 -14.67 6.07
CA SER A 181 -17.74 -13.57 5.18
C SER A 181 -16.23 -13.66 4.88
N LEU A 182 -15.78 -13.29 3.68
CA LEU A 182 -14.35 -13.33 3.32
C LEU A 182 -13.56 -12.31 4.16
N ARG A 183 -12.43 -12.75 4.74
CA ARG A 183 -11.50 -11.95 5.55
C ARG A 183 -10.10 -12.14 4.98
N GLY A 184 -9.81 -11.38 3.92
CA GLY A 184 -8.62 -11.51 3.11
C GLY A 184 -7.51 -10.53 3.48
N VAL A 185 -6.27 -10.87 3.12
CA VAL A 185 -5.12 -9.96 3.26
C VAL A 185 -4.25 -10.04 2.01
N TRP A 186 -3.85 -8.88 1.47
CA TRP A 186 -2.84 -8.84 0.40
C TRP A 186 -1.45 -9.08 0.96
N VAL A 187 -0.70 -9.97 0.33
CA VAL A 187 0.72 -10.25 0.58
C VAL A 187 1.49 -9.87 -0.68
N SER A 188 2.02 -8.65 -0.70
CA SER A 188 2.75 -8.04 -1.80
C SER A 188 4.22 -8.45 -1.78
N THR A 189 4.73 -8.83 -2.95
CA THR A 189 6.11 -9.33 -3.12
C THR A 189 7.00 -8.32 -3.84
N VAL A 190 6.42 -7.38 -4.58
CA VAL A 190 7.14 -6.25 -5.15
C VAL A 190 7.83 -5.45 -4.04
N TYR A 191 9.11 -5.16 -4.25
CA TYR A 191 10.00 -4.53 -3.26
C TYR A 191 10.11 -5.26 -1.92
N ASN A 192 9.76 -6.56 -1.87
CA ASN A 192 9.77 -7.33 -0.64
C ASN A 192 8.86 -6.72 0.45
N LEU A 193 7.74 -6.12 0.03
CA LEU A 193 6.88 -5.30 0.89
C LEU A 193 6.36 -6.09 2.10
N ASP A 194 5.81 -7.28 1.85
CA ASP A 194 5.25 -8.14 2.89
C ASP A 194 6.05 -9.44 3.05
N TRP A 195 6.44 -10.04 1.93
CA TRP A 195 7.19 -11.29 1.89
C TRP A 195 7.90 -11.47 0.53
N PRO A 196 9.05 -12.17 0.45
CA PRO A 196 9.93 -12.51 1.57
C PRO A 196 10.74 -11.29 2.04
N SER A 197 11.41 -11.34 3.18
CA SER A 197 12.32 -10.26 3.56
C SER A 197 13.58 -10.24 2.68
N THR A 198 14.22 -9.08 2.51
CA THR A 198 15.51 -9.01 1.80
C THR A 198 16.60 -9.81 2.50
N GLY A 199 16.51 -9.96 3.83
CA GLY A 199 17.40 -10.77 4.64
C GLY A 199 17.20 -12.28 4.46
N SER A 200 16.24 -12.73 3.66
CA SER A 200 16.01 -14.14 3.33
C SER A 200 16.27 -14.46 1.85
N TYR A 201 16.86 -13.55 1.08
CA TYR A 201 17.24 -13.81 -0.31
C TYR A 201 18.08 -15.08 -0.48
N GLY A 202 17.62 -15.94 -1.38
CA GLY A 202 18.28 -17.22 -1.71
C GLY A 202 18.32 -18.22 -0.55
N ASN A 203 17.63 -17.96 0.55
CA ASN A 203 17.57 -18.84 1.71
C ASN A 203 16.15 -19.42 1.83
N GLN A 204 15.95 -20.59 1.21
CA GLN A 204 14.67 -21.30 1.21
C GLN A 204 14.11 -21.48 2.63
N ALA A 205 14.90 -22.00 3.57
CA ALA A 205 14.40 -22.30 4.92
C ALA A 205 13.89 -21.04 5.63
N LYS A 206 14.60 -19.91 5.50
CA LYS A 206 14.19 -18.64 6.09
C LYS A 206 12.96 -18.06 5.41
N GLN A 207 12.86 -18.14 4.08
CA GLN A 207 11.67 -17.70 3.35
C GLN A 207 10.42 -18.51 3.75
N GLN A 208 10.58 -19.82 3.88
CA GLN A 208 9.52 -20.72 4.33
C GLN A 208 9.08 -20.39 5.76
N GLN A 209 10.03 -20.17 6.67
CA GLN A 209 9.73 -19.77 8.06
C GLN A 209 9.00 -18.43 8.13
N GLU A 210 9.46 -17.42 7.37
CA GLU A 210 8.81 -16.11 7.31
C GLU A 210 7.36 -16.21 6.81
N TYR A 211 7.08 -17.08 5.84
CA TYR A 211 5.73 -17.28 5.32
C TYR A 211 4.82 -18.01 6.31
N ILE A 212 5.32 -19.06 6.96
CA ILE A 212 4.61 -19.80 8.02
C ILE A 212 4.21 -18.84 9.13
N GLN A 213 5.16 -18.03 9.61
CA GLN A 213 4.91 -17.04 10.66
C GLN A 213 3.87 -16.01 10.21
N LEU A 214 3.97 -15.50 8.98
CA LEU A 214 2.97 -14.59 8.42
C LEU A 214 1.58 -15.21 8.44
N LEU A 215 1.42 -16.47 8.00
CA LEU A 215 0.12 -17.14 8.01
C LEU A 215 -0.41 -17.38 9.42
N ASP A 216 0.43 -17.79 10.37
CA ASP A 216 0.03 -18.01 11.77
C ASP A 216 -0.49 -16.72 12.41
N GLU A 217 0.22 -15.61 12.18
CA GLU A 217 -0.18 -14.30 12.66
C GLU A 217 -1.50 -13.83 12.02
N LEU A 218 -1.68 -14.00 10.71
CA LEU A 218 -2.92 -13.63 10.03
C LEU A 218 -4.11 -14.50 10.47
N GLN A 219 -3.91 -15.81 10.63
CA GLN A 219 -4.95 -16.72 11.10
C GLN A 219 -5.38 -16.37 12.54
N ALA A 220 -4.43 -16.02 13.42
CA ALA A 220 -4.72 -15.55 14.77
C ALA A 220 -5.54 -14.25 14.81
N MET A 221 -5.48 -13.43 13.74
CA MET A 221 -6.33 -12.25 13.55
C MET A 221 -7.73 -12.57 12.99
N GLY A 222 -8.02 -13.85 12.75
CA GLY A 222 -9.29 -14.31 12.19
C GLY A 222 -9.39 -14.19 10.67
N MET A 223 -8.27 -13.97 9.97
CA MET A 223 -8.22 -13.97 8.51
C MET A 223 -8.39 -15.39 7.98
N ASN A 224 -9.09 -15.52 6.86
CA ASN A 224 -9.40 -16.81 6.24
C ASN A 224 -8.95 -16.89 4.77
N ALA A 225 -8.31 -15.85 4.23
CA ALA A 225 -7.78 -15.84 2.88
C ALA A 225 -6.52 -14.98 2.75
N VAL A 226 -5.61 -15.36 1.85
CA VAL A 226 -4.46 -14.56 1.45
C VAL A 226 -4.45 -14.35 -0.06
N PHE A 227 -4.12 -13.12 -0.47
CA PHE A 227 -3.99 -12.69 -1.85
C PHE A 227 -2.51 -12.44 -2.12
N VAL A 228 -1.78 -13.46 -2.58
CA VAL A 228 -0.32 -13.45 -2.63
C VAL A 228 0.17 -13.09 -4.02
N GLN A 229 1.01 -12.07 -4.13
CA GLN A 229 1.54 -11.58 -5.41
C GLN A 229 2.56 -12.57 -6.00
N VAL A 230 2.12 -13.44 -6.90
CA VAL A 230 2.98 -14.45 -7.55
C VAL A 230 3.68 -13.92 -8.80
N ARG A 231 3.19 -12.79 -9.33
CA ARG A 231 3.73 -12.07 -10.49
C ARG A 231 3.73 -10.55 -10.23
N PRO A 232 4.82 -10.00 -9.67
CA PRO A 232 4.92 -8.57 -9.37
C PRO A 232 5.31 -7.68 -10.58
N SER A 233 6.20 -8.14 -11.47
CA SER A 233 6.74 -7.32 -12.57
C SER A 233 7.32 -8.18 -13.69
N ALA A 234 6.45 -8.74 -14.54
CA ALA A 234 6.82 -9.62 -15.64
C ALA A 234 7.71 -10.83 -15.31
N ASP A 235 7.63 -11.31 -14.07
CA ASP A 235 8.38 -12.42 -13.49
C ASP A 235 7.47 -13.37 -12.70
N ALA A 236 8.06 -14.43 -12.13
CA ALA A 236 7.33 -15.46 -11.39
C ALA A 236 7.99 -15.80 -10.05
N LEU A 237 7.16 -15.98 -9.02
CA LEU A 237 7.52 -16.64 -7.76
C LEU A 237 7.22 -18.15 -7.79
N TYR A 238 7.29 -18.73 -8.98
CA TYR A 238 7.05 -20.14 -9.29
C TYR A 238 7.92 -20.56 -10.50
N PRO A 239 8.25 -21.85 -10.65
CA PRO A 239 8.94 -22.33 -11.84
C PRO A 239 8.06 -22.11 -13.07
N SER A 240 8.48 -21.23 -13.98
CA SER A 240 7.77 -20.93 -15.22
C SER A 240 8.65 -21.20 -16.44
N SER A 241 8.07 -21.73 -17.51
CA SER A 241 8.73 -21.77 -18.82
C SER A 241 8.54 -20.48 -19.64
N LEU A 242 7.65 -19.58 -19.19
CA LEU A 242 7.22 -18.40 -19.95
C LEU A 242 7.91 -17.11 -19.47
N VAL A 243 8.17 -17.01 -18.17
CA VAL A 243 8.72 -15.80 -17.54
C VAL A 243 9.90 -16.13 -16.62
N PRO A 244 10.83 -15.19 -16.39
CA PRO A 244 11.95 -15.44 -15.48
C PRO A 244 11.51 -15.51 -14.02
N TRP A 245 12.33 -16.18 -13.21
CA TRP A 245 12.24 -16.11 -11.75
C TRP A 245 12.30 -14.67 -11.25
N SER A 246 11.49 -14.37 -10.24
CA SER A 246 11.47 -13.03 -9.64
C SER A 246 12.74 -12.73 -8.87
N LYS A 247 13.24 -11.49 -9.05
CA LYS A 247 14.39 -10.99 -8.29
C LYS A 247 14.12 -10.90 -6.80
N TYR A 248 12.85 -10.79 -6.38
CA TYR A 248 12.47 -10.65 -4.97
C TYR A 248 12.70 -11.93 -4.16
N LEU A 249 13.04 -13.06 -4.79
CA LEU A 249 13.42 -14.29 -4.10
C LEU A 249 14.92 -14.39 -3.84
N THR A 250 15.77 -13.77 -4.66
CA THR A 250 17.23 -14.04 -4.65
C THR A 250 18.11 -12.80 -4.79
N GLY A 251 17.53 -11.62 -5.00
CA GLY A 251 18.23 -10.40 -5.41
C GLY A 251 18.55 -10.33 -6.91
N THR A 252 18.34 -11.40 -7.69
CA THR A 252 18.71 -11.45 -9.12
C THR A 252 17.59 -12.06 -9.96
N GLN A 253 17.09 -11.34 -10.97
CA GLN A 253 16.03 -11.85 -11.83
C GLN A 253 16.52 -13.05 -12.66
N GLY A 254 15.68 -14.07 -12.83
CA GLY A 254 16.01 -15.30 -13.56
C GLY A 254 16.80 -16.33 -12.75
N LYS A 255 17.31 -15.98 -11.56
CA LYS A 255 18.01 -16.94 -10.69
C LYS A 255 17.01 -17.82 -9.95
N ASN A 256 17.14 -19.14 -10.14
CA ASN A 256 16.34 -20.16 -9.47
C ASN A 256 16.61 -20.12 -7.94
N PRO A 257 15.57 -20.01 -7.08
CA PRO A 257 15.71 -19.97 -5.63
C PRO A 257 16.01 -21.33 -4.98
N GLY A 258 16.00 -22.43 -5.75
CA GLY A 258 16.27 -23.79 -5.26
C GLY A 258 15.02 -24.59 -4.87
N TYR A 259 13.83 -24.01 -4.96
CA TYR A 259 12.55 -24.65 -4.64
C TYR A 259 11.40 -24.02 -5.44
N ASP A 260 10.19 -24.58 -5.34
CA ASP A 260 8.95 -23.99 -5.84
C ASP A 260 8.22 -23.25 -4.70
N PRO A 261 8.31 -21.91 -4.63
CA PRO A 261 7.68 -21.15 -3.55
C PRO A 261 6.15 -21.21 -3.61
N LEU A 262 5.56 -21.21 -4.80
CA LEU A 262 4.11 -21.21 -4.96
C LEU A 262 3.49 -22.52 -4.48
N ALA A 263 4.09 -23.66 -4.81
CA ALA A 263 3.63 -24.95 -4.29
C ALA A 263 3.64 -24.98 -2.75
N PHE A 264 4.73 -24.49 -2.15
CA PHE A 264 4.84 -24.39 -0.69
C PHE A 264 3.80 -23.44 -0.08
N MET A 265 3.63 -22.25 -0.67
CA MET A 265 2.71 -21.24 -0.14
C MET A 265 1.25 -21.71 -0.19
N VAL A 266 0.84 -22.36 -1.27
CA VAL A 266 -0.50 -22.96 -1.40
C VAL A 266 -0.71 -24.02 -0.31
N ALA A 267 0.22 -24.98 -0.19
CA ALA A 267 0.10 -26.06 0.78
C ALA A 267 0.03 -25.56 2.24
N GLU A 268 0.89 -24.61 2.63
CA GLU A 268 0.87 -24.06 3.99
C GLU A 268 -0.37 -23.21 4.29
N THR A 269 -0.92 -22.54 3.28
CA THR A 269 -2.17 -21.79 3.41
C THR A 269 -3.35 -22.74 3.64
N HIS A 270 -3.45 -23.79 2.83
CA HIS A 270 -4.49 -24.81 2.95
C HIS A 270 -4.40 -25.62 4.24
N ARG A 271 -3.18 -25.89 4.74
CA ARG A 271 -2.98 -26.55 6.05
C ARG A 271 -3.63 -25.80 7.22
N ARG A 272 -3.86 -24.49 7.05
CA ARG A 272 -4.55 -23.61 8.00
C ARG A 272 -6.04 -23.40 7.68
N GLY A 273 -6.58 -24.08 6.68
CA GLY A 273 -7.95 -23.89 6.22
C GLY A 273 -8.21 -22.49 5.65
N MET A 274 -7.17 -21.81 5.18
CA MET A 274 -7.28 -20.51 4.53
C MET A 274 -7.33 -20.66 3.01
N GLN A 275 -7.95 -19.72 2.31
CA GLN A 275 -7.96 -19.67 0.84
C GLN A 275 -6.69 -18.98 0.31
N PHE A 276 -6.13 -19.52 -0.77
CA PHE A 276 -5.01 -18.95 -1.50
C PHE A 276 -5.47 -18.37 -2.85
N HIS A 277 -5.42 -17.04 -2.95
CA HIS A 277 -5.64 -16.34 -4.21
C HIS A 277 -4.31 -15.89 -4.82
N ALA A 278 -3.95 -16.44 -5.98
CA ALA A 278 -2.76 -16.04 -6.71
C ALA A 278 -2.98 -14.67 -7.36
N TRP A 279 -2.22 -13.66 -6.90
CA TRP A 279 -2.29 -12.30 -7.40
C TRP A 279 -1.24 -12.03 -8.48
N PHE A 280 -1.72 -11.52 -9.63
CA PHE A 280 -0.90 -11.11 -10.76
C PHE A 280 -1.05 -9.62 -11.02
N ASN A 281 0.08 -8.94 -11.23
CA ASN A 281 0.08 -7.70 -11.98
C ASN A 281 0.09 -8.03 -13.48
N PRO A 282 -0.93 -7.63 -14.26
CA PRO A 282 -1.04 -8.08 -15.64
C PRO A 282 -0.04 -7.39 -16.58
N PHE A 283 0.00 -6.05 -16.56
CA PHE A 283 0.67 -5.27 -17.62
C PHE A 283 1.96 -4.58 -17.20
N ARG A 284 2.37 -4.62 -15.92
CA ARG A 284 3.69 -4.11 -15.52
C ARG A 284 4.79 -5.01 -16.09
N ALA A 285 5.63 -4.43 -16.94
CA ALA A 285 6.83 -5.11 -17.45
C ALA A 285 8.03 -4.89 -16.53
N ASN A 286 8.23 -3.67 -16.04
CA ASN A 286 9.25 -3.38 -15.04
C ASN A 286 8.87 -2.14 -14.22
N VAL A 287 9.38 -2.05 -12.99
CA VAL A 287 9.11 -0.95 -12.06
C VAL A 287 9.89 0.33 -12.36
N ASP A 288 10.86 0.25 -13.26
CA ASP A 288 11.66 1.36 -13.77
C ASP A 288 11.97 1.15 -15.27
N ALA A 289 12.65 2.10 -15.92
CA ALA A 289 13.04 2.01 -17.32
C ALA A 289 14.35 1.25 -17.56
N LYS A 290 15.06 0.80 -16.50
CA LYS A 290 16.33 0.10 -16.64
C LYS A 290 16.07 -1.30 -17.20
N THR A 291 16.93 -1.77 -18.10
CA THR A 291 16.78 -3.09 -18.74
C THR A 291 18.03 -3.95 -18.68
N ASP A 292 19.14 -3.41 -18.20
CA ASP A 292 20.45 -4.06 -18.11
C ASP A 292 20.44 -5.29 -17.20
N GLN A 293 19.69 -5.24 -16.09
CA GLN A 293 19.57 -6.35 -15.13
C GLN A 293 18.40 -7.31 -15.42
N LEU A 294 17.68 -7.13 -16.54
CA LEU A 294 16.58 -8.02 -16.90
C LEU A 294 17.12 -9.31 -17.52
N ALA A 295 16.53 -10.45 -17.12
CA ALA A 295 16.91 -11.75 -17.65
C ALA A 295 16.70 -11.83 -19.17
N ALA A 296 17.51 -12.64 -19.87
CA ALA A 296 17.46 -12.73 -21.33
C ALA A 296 16.12 -13.23 -21.90
N ASN A 297 15.36 -13.99 -21.11
CA ASN A 297 14.01 -14.47 -21.45
C ASN A 297 12.88 -13.52 -20.98
N HIS A 298 13.20 -12.36 -20.42
CA HIS A 298 12.21 -11.38 -19.99
C HIS A 298 11.46 -10.77 -21.18
N VAL A 299 10.16 -10.44 -21.03
CA VAL A 299 9.32 -9.89 -22.11
C VAL A 299 9.90 -8.63 -22.74
N VAL A 300 10.52 -7.76 -21.95
CA VAL A 300 11.20 -6.53 -22.45
C VAL A 300 12.35 -6.86 -23.42
N LYS A 301 13.02 -8.00 -23.25
CA LYS A 301 14.12 -8.44 -24.12
C LYS A 301 13.61 -9.24 -25.31
N LYS A 302 12.58 -10.08 -25.11
CA LYS A 302 12.01 -10.96 -26.14
C LYS A 302 11.06 -10.26 -27.10
N HIS A 303 10.30 -9.31 -26.58
CA HIS A 303 9.25 -8.57 -27.29
C HIS A 303 9.35 -7.06 -27.01
N PRO A 304 10.48 -6.40 -27.36
CA PRO A 304 10.62 -4.95 -27.15
C PRO A 304 9.53 -4.14 -27.86
N GLU A 305 8.97 -4.65 -28.96
CA GLU A 305 7.86 -4.07 -29.71
C GLU A 305 6.53 -4.06 -28.95
N TRP A 306 6.42 -4.80 -27.84
CA TRP A 306 5.25 -4.76 -26.96
C TRP A 306 5.36 -3.74 -25.83
N ILE A 307 6.53 -3.12 -25.64
CA ILE A 307 6.81 -2.33 -24.44
C ILE A 307 6.56 -0.85 -24.66
N VAL A 308 5.83 -0.24 -23.73
CA VAL A 308 5.66 1.20 -23.64
C VAL A 308 6.33 1.71 -22.37
N ASN A 309 7.23 2.68 -22.50
CA ASN A 309 7.75 3.45 -21.37
C ASN A 309 6.78 4.60 -21.07
N SER A 310 6.19 4.60 -19.88
CA SER A 310 5.37 5.69 -19.37
C SER A 310 5.87 6.09 -17.98
N SER A 311 6.25 7.37 -17.82
CA SER A 311 6.73 7.93 -16.56
C SER A 311 7.85 7.11 -15.92
N ASN A 312 8.87 6.72 -16.71
CA ASN A 312 10.02 5.94 -16.29
C ASN A 312 9.67 4.51 -15.82
N LYS A 313 8.54 3.95 -16.24
CA LYS A 313 8.13 2.57 -15.96
C LYS A 313 7.80 1.86 -17.26
N LEU A 314 8.10 0.56 -17.34
CA LEU A 314 7.84 -0.23 -18.54
C LEU A 314 6.54 -1.02 -18.38
N TYR A 315 5.69 -0.93 -19.39
CA TYR A 315 4.40 -1.62 -19.46
C TYR A 315 4.33 -2.48 -20.71
N ILE A 316 3.73 -3.66 -20.58
CA ILE A 316 3.28 -4.49 -21.68
C ILE A 316 2.04 -3.82 -22.28
N ASN A 317 2.05 -3.48 -23.56
CA ASN A 317 0.99 -2.73 -24.22
C ASN A 317 -0.31 -3.55 -24.33
N PRO A 318 -1.38 -3.20 -23.60
CA PRO A 318 -2.62 -3.96 -23.64
C PRO A 318 -3.30 -3.94 -25.01
N GLY A 319 -2.93 -2.99 -25.90
CA GLY A 319 -3.46 -2.88 -27.25
C GLY A 319 -2.97 -3.94 -28.24
N ILE A 320 -1.99 -4.76 -27.86
CA ILE A 320 -1.44 -5.82 -28.72
C ILE A 320 -2.07 -7.17 -28.32
N PRO A 321 -2.87 -7.82 -29.19
CA PRO A 321 -3.55 -9.07 -28.86
C PRO A 321 -2.61 -10.20 -28.41
N GLN A 322 -1.45 -10.31 -29.04
CA GLN A 322 -0.44 -11.33 -28.71
C GLN A 322 0.13 -11.11 -27.31
N ALA A 323 0.32 -9.85 -26.91
CA ALA A 323 0.79 -9.50 -25.57
C ALA A 323 -0.24 -9.89 -24.50
N ARG A 324 -1.53 -9.62 -24.75
CA ARG A 324 -2.62 -10.08 -23.88
C ARG A 324 -2.67 -11.60 -23.78
N GLN A 325 -2.53 -12.30 -24.91
CA GLN A 325 -2.55 -13.76 -24.95
C GLN A 325 -1.37 -14.38 -24.18
N GLN A 326 -0.18 -13.76 -24.23
CA GLN A 326 0.95 -14.23 -23.43
C GLN A 326 0.66 -14.13 -21.93
N ILE A 327 0.12 -12.99 -21.47
CA ILE A 327 -0.25 -12.81 -20.05
C ILE A 327 -1.32 -13.83 -19.63
N ILE A 328 -2.32 -14.10 -20.48
CA ILE A 328 -3.32 -15.15 -20.22
C ILE A 328 -2.64 -16.52 -20.08
N ALA A 329 -1.70 -16.87 -20.97
CA ALA A 329 -0.96 -18.13 -20.89
C ALA A 329 -0.13 -18.25 -19.60
N GLU A 330 0.51 -17.15 -19.16
CA GLU A 330 1.27 -17.10 -17.91
C GLU A 330 0.37 -17.32 -16.67
N ILE A 331 -0.82 -16.74 -16.65
CA ILE A 331 -1.80 -16.97 -15.57
C ILE A 331 -2.34 -18.40 -15.63
N MET A 332 -2.63 -18.90 -16.83
CA MET A 332 -3.14 -20.26 -17.02
C MET A 332 -2.12 -21.34 -16.67
N GLU A 333 -0.81 -21.09 -16.81
CA GLU A 333 0.25 -21.97 -16.30
C GLU A 333 0.07 -22.21 -14.80
N VAL A 334 -0.27 -21.16 -14.03
CA VAL A 334 -0.53 -21.28 -12.60
C VAL A 334 -1.84 -22.00 -12.33
N VAL A 335 -2.93 -21.60 -13.00
CA VAL A 335 -4.25 -22.22 -12.82
C VAL A 335 -4.19 -23.72 -13.06
N GLN A 336 -3.47 -24.18 -14.08
CA GLN A 336 -3.38 -25.59 -14.43
C GLN A 336 -2.52 -26.40 -13.45
N ARG A 337 -1.45 -25.81 -12.91
CA ARG A 337 -0.42 -26.53 -12.15
C ARG A 337 -0.60 -26.51 -10.64
N TYR A 338 -1.30 -25.51 -10.10
CA TYR A 338 -1.41 -25.29 -8.67
C TYR A 338 -2.86 -25.38 -8.20
N ASP A 339 -3.05 -25.82 -6.96
CA ASP A 339 -4.35 -25.89 -6.30
C ASP A 339 -4.71 -24.53 -5.67
N ILE A 340 -4.87 -23.51 -6.50
CA ILE A 340 -5.26 -22.17 -6.04
C ILE A 340 -6.78 -22.08 -5.87
N ASP A 341 -7.25 -21.31 -4.90
CA ASP A 341 -8.69 -21.03 -4.73
C ASP A 341 -9.16 -19.92 -5.67
N GLY A 342 -8.26 -19.01 -6.05
CA GLY A 342 -8.59 -17.95 -6.99
C GLY A 342 -7.41 -17.31 -7.71
N VAL A 343 -7.72 -16.68 -8.83
CA VAL A 343 -6.88 -15.73 -9.56
C VAL A 343 -7.32 -14.31 -9.18
N HIS A 344 -6.36 -13.46 -8.83
CA HIS A 344 -6.60 -12.07 -8.47
C HIS A 344 -5.79 -11.12 -9.35
N LEU A 345 -6.42 -10.08 -9.88
CA LEU A 345 -5.73 -8.94 -10.50
C LEU A 345 -5.89 -7.69 -9.63
N ASP A 346 -4.85 -6.86 -9.58
CA ASP A 346 -4.89 -5.54 -8.95
C ASP A 346 -5.42 -4.45 -9.92
N ASP A 347 -5.11 -3.18 -9.63
CA ASP A 347 -5.63 -2.00 -10.33
C ASP A 347 -4.77 -1.55 -11.52
N TYR A 348 -3.64 -2.21 -11.79
CA TYR A 348 -2.68 -1.76 -12.82
C TYR A 348 -3.03 -2.29 -14.21
N PHE A 349 -3.96 -1.59 -14.88
CA PHE A 349 -4.24 -1.77 -16.31
C PHE A 349 -3.34 -0.86 -17.15
N TYR A 350 -3.86 0.26 -17.63
CA TYR A 350 -3.04 1.37 -18.13
C TYR A 350 -2.62 2.27 -16.95
N PRO A 351 -1.47 2.97 -17.04
CA PRO A 351 -1.06 3.89 -15.98
C PRO A 351 -2.04 5.07 -15.88
N SER A 352 -2.39 5.45 -14.65
CA SER A 352 -3.32 6.55 -14.36
C SER A 352 -2.75 7.94 -14.69
N ASN A 353 -1.45 8.04 -14.96
CA ASN A 353 -0.77 9.26 -15.34
C ASN A 353 0.34 8.97 -16.37
N GLY A 354 0.89 10.03 -16.92
CA GLY A 354 1.91 9.96 -17.97
C GLY A 354 1.34 9.65 -19.34
N THR A 355 2.18 9.85 -20.36
CA THR A 355 1.81 9.56 -21.74
C THR A 355 2.01 8.08 -22.01
N PHE A 356 0.96 7.42 -22.49
CA PHE A 356 1.05 6.05 -23.01
C PHE A 356 1.08 6.09 -24.54
N ASN A 357 2.27 5.89 -25.12
CA ASN A 357 2.53 6.03 -26.56
C ASN A 357 2.09 4.78 -27.34
N ASP A 358 0.80 4.70 -27.66
CA ASP A 358 0.17 3.58 -28.35
C ASP A 358 -0.55 3.98 -29.65
N ASP A 359 -0.25 5.14 -30.25
CA ASP A 359 -0.93 5.61 -31.47
C ASP A 359 -0.71 4.68 -32.66
N ALA A 360 0.50 4.16 -32.81
CA ALA A 360 0.81 3.15 -33.83
C ALA A 360 0.02 1.84 -33.56
N THR A 361 -0.07 1.43 -32.30
CA THR A 361 -0.85 0.25 -31.89
C THR A 361 -2.33 0.45 -32.15
N PHE A 362 -2.88 1.63 -31.84
CA PHE A 362 -4.26 2.00 -32.13
C PHE A 362 -4.56 1.91 -33.64
N LYS A 363 -3.69 2.45 -34.50
CA LYS A 363 -3.83 2.32 -35.96
C LYS A 363 -3.82 0.86 -36.42
N SER A 364 -2.90 0.06 -35.90
CA SER A 364 -2.70 -1.32 -36.36
C SER A 364 -3.73 -2.31 -35.83
N TYR A 365 -4.25 -2.09 -34.61
CA TYR A 365 -5.06 -3.06 -33.88
C TYR A 365 -6.48 -2.58 -33.53
N ASN A 366 -6.99 -1.54 -34.20
CA ASN A 366 -8.38 -1.08 -34.08
C ASN A 366 -9.28 -1.62 -35.22
N SER A 367 -9.32 -2.95 -35.38
CA SER A 367 -10.13 -3.61 -36.41
C SER A 367 -11.64 -3.36 -36.26
N LYS A 368 -12.11 -3.15 -35.03
CA LYS A 368 -13.50 -2.79 -34.70
C LYS A 368 -13.87 -1.34 -35.06
N LYS A 369 -12.92 -0.53 -35.56
CA LYS A 369 -13.12 0.90 -35.90
C LYS A 369 -13.71 1.71 -34.74
N ILE A 370 -13.26 1.43 -33.51
CA ILE A 370 -13.69 2.16 -32.32
C ILE A 370 -13.27 3.63 -32.47
N ALA A 371 -14.22 4.53 -32.26
CA ALA A 371 -14.09 5.94 -32.61
C ALA A 371 -13.02 6.68 -31.80
N THR A 372 -12.94 6.40 -30.49
CA THR A 372 -12.00 7.08 -29.60
C THR A 372 -10.91 6.12 -29.10
N LYS A 373 -9.70 6.66 -28.92
CA LYS A 373 -8.60 5.88 -28.34
C LYS A 373 -8.91 5.42 -26.91
N ALA A 374 -9.67 6.22 -26.15
CA ALA A 374 -10.08 5.86 -24.79
C ALA A 374 -11.02 4.65 -24.77
N ASP A 375 -12.02 4.60 -25.66
CA ASP A 375 -12.91 3.45 -25.78
C ASP A 375 -12.17 2.22 -26.29
N TRP A 376 -11.21 2.39 -27.20
CA TRP A 376 -10.39 1.28 -27.67
C TRP A 376 -9.50 0.71 -26.56
N ARG A 377 -8.91 1.56 -25.72
CA ARG A 377 -8.16 1.11 -24.53
C ARG A 377 -9.04 0.31 -23.57
N ARG A 378 -10.27 0.77 -23.29
CA ARG A 378 -11.25 0.01 -22.49
C ARG A 378 -11.60 -1.33 -23.15
N ASP A 379 -11.86 -1.35 -24.45
CA ASP A 379 -12.16 -2.58 -25.18
C ASP A 379 -11.00 -3.59 -25.14
N ASN A 380 -9.74 -3.14 -25.19
CA ASN A 380 -8.58 -4.01 -25.03
C ASN A 380 -8.56 -4.72 -23.67
N ILE A 381 -8.85 -3.98 -22.58
CA ILE A 381 -8.92 -4.56 -21.24
C ILE A 381 -10.15 -5.45 -21.10
N ASN A 382 -11.30 -5.05 -21.65
CA ASN A 382 -12.52 -5.87 -21.68
C ASN A 382 -12.27 -7.23 -22.33
N GLN A 383 -11.61 -7.26 -23.49
CA GLN A 383 -11.22 -8.49 -24.16
C GLN A 383 -10.29 -9.35 -23.28
N PHE A 384 -9.29 -8.75 -22.64
CA PHE A 384 -8.40 -9.46 -21.72
C PHE A 384 -9.17 -10.13 -20.57
N VAL A 385 -10.00 -9.36 -19.86
CA VAL A 385 -10.78 -9.84 -18.71
C VAL A 385 -11.75 -10.93 -19.11
N GLN A 386 -12.48 -10.75 -20.22
CA GLN A 386 -13.40 -11.74 -20.76
C GLN A 386 -12.69 -13.05 -21.11
N GLN A 387 -11.59 -12.98 -21.87
CA GLN A 387 -10.84 -14.15 -22.32
C GLN A 387 -10.19 -14.89 -21.16
N LEU A 388 -9.64 -14.16 -20.19
CA LEU A 388 -9.05 -14.74 -18.99
C LEU A 388 -10.11 -15.48 -18.16
N ASN A 389 -11.26 -14.85 -17.91
CA ASN A 389 -12.37 -15.50 -17.20
C ASN A 389 -12.80 -16.79 -17.92
N GLN A 390 -13.01 -16.74 -19.24
CA GLN A 390 -13.39 -17.92 -20.03
C GLN A 390 -12.34 -19.03 -19.93
N ALA A 391 -11.05 -18.70 -20.02
CA ALA A 391 -9.96 -19.66 -19.91
C ALA A 391 -9.93 -20.32 -18.52
N ILE A 392 -10.00 -19.53 -17.45
CA ILE A 392 -10.04 -20.04 -16.07
C ILE A 392 -11.23 -20.97 -15.88
N LYS A 393 -12.44 -20.54 -16.26
CA LYS A 393 -13.66 -21.33 -16.07
C LYS A 393 -13.69 -22.59 -16.92
N SER A 394 -13.06 -22.59 -18.09
CA SER A 394 -12.93 -23.78 -18.92
C SER A 394 -11.96 -24.80 -18.32
N ALA A 395 -10.89 -24.36 -17.65
CA ALA A 395 -9.89 -25.24 -17.06
C ALA A 395 -10.26 -25.73 -15.66
N LYS A 396 -10.71 -24.83 -14.79
CA LYS A 396 -11.09 -25.11 -13.39
C LYS A 396 -12.29 -24.22 -12.99
N PRO A 397 -13.54 -24.67 -13.22
CA PRO A 397 -14.74 -23.88 -12.95
C PRO A 397 -14.86 -23.34 -11.51
N HIS A 398 -14.30 -24.07 -10.54
CA HIS A 398 -14.32 -23.72 -9.12
C HIS A 398 -13.32 -22.62 -8.74
N VAL A 399 -12.24 -22.42 -9.52
CA VAL A 399 -11.25 -21.36 -9.26
C VAL A 399 -11.93 -20.02 -9.50
N GLN A 400 -11.94 -19.18 -8.46
CA GLN A 400 -12.52 -17.85 -8.57
C GLN A 400 -11.61 -16.93 -9.39
N PHE A 401 -12.19 -15.99 -10.12
CA PHE A 401 -11.49 -14.91 -10.79
C PHE A 401 -12.03 -13.59 -10.27
N GLY A 402 -11.15 -12.73 -9.76
CA GLY A 402 -11.59 -11.40 -9.37
C GLY A 402 -10.53 -10.34 -9.47
N ILE A 403 -11.00 -9.10 -9.37
CA ILE A 403 -10.23 -7.91 -9.71
C ILE A 403 -10.41 -6.88 -8.61
N SER A 404 -9.31 -6.25 -8.19
CA SER A 404 -9.26 -5.15 -7.23
C SER A 404 -8.99 -3.82 -7.94
N PRO A 405 -10.02 -3.14 -8.47
CA PRO A 405 -9.86 -1.87 -9.16
C PRO A 405 -9.71 -0.70 -8.19
N PHE A 406 -9.30 0.45 -8.71
CA PHE A 406 -9.38 1.72 -7.98
C PHE A 406 -10.80 1.97 -7.46
N GLY A 407 -10.91 2.48 -6.22
CA GLY A 407 -12.19 2.55 -5.51
C GLY A 407 -13.25 3.48 -6.11
N VAL A 408 -12.89 4.38 -7.03
CA VAL A 408 -13.84 5.23 -7.76
C VAL A 408 -13.85 4.81 -9.24
N TRP A 409 -14.98 4.27 -9.72
CA TRP A 409 -15.13 3.93 -11.14
C TRP A 409 -15.23 5.18 -12.02
N ARG A 410 -16.19 6.06 -11.70
CA ARG A 410 -16.40 7.40 -12.28
C ARG A 410 -17.05 8.33 -11.27
N ASN A 411 -16.72 9.61 -11.34
CA ASN A 411 -17.37 10.65 -10.54
C ASN A 411 -18.74 11.02 -11.14
N ILE A 412 -19.72 11.35 -10.28
CA ILE A 412 -21.07 11.76 -10.69
C ILE A 412 -21.10 12.97 -11.63
N ALA A 413 -20.12 13.87 -11.51
CA ALA A 413 -19.99 15.05 -12.36
C ALA A 413 -19.58 14.71 -13.81
N VAL A 414 -19.01 13.53 -14.06
CA VAL A 414 -18.60 13.06 -15.39
C VAL A 414 -19.66 12.11 -15.97
N ASP A 415 -20.25 11.27 -15.13
CA ASP A 415 -21.30 10.32 -15.49
C ASP A 415 -22.38 10.36 -14.40
N PRO A 416 -23.65 10.69 -14.70
CA PRO A 416 -24.70 10.84 -13.69
C PRO A 416 -25.01 9.54 -12.93
N THR A 417 -24.53 8.40 -13.42
CA THR A 417 -24.64 7.09 -12.75
C THR A 417 -23.36 6.69 -11.99
N GLY A 418 -22.35 7.56 -11.98
CA GLY A 418 -21.13 7.42 -11.18
C GLY A 418 -21.38 7.67 -9.69
N SER A 419 -20.34 7.46 -8.88
CA SER A 419 -20.42 7.69 -7.44
C SER A 419 -20.43 9.19 -7.12
N ASP A 420 -21.13 9.58 -6.05
CA ASP A 420 -21.13 10.96 -5.53
C ASP A 420 -19.77 11.31 -4.88
N THR A 421 -18.78 11.48 -5.75
CA THR A 421 -17.37 11.69 -5.43
C THR A 421 -16.74 12.73 -6.34
N LYS A 422 -15.57 13.21 -5.93
CA LYS A 422 -14.72 14.18 -6.65
C LYS A 422 -13.27 13.68 -6.68
N ALA A 423 -13.08 12.39 -6.96
CA ALA A 423 -11.76 11.78 -6.99
C ALA A 423 -10.93 12.32 -8.17
N GLY A 424 -9.67 12.63 -7.94
CA GLY A 424 -8.75 13.12 -8.98
C GLY A 424 -8.30 12.05 -9.99
N VAL A 425 -8.47 10.78 -9.65
CA VAL A 425 -8.21 9.62 -10.51
C VAL A 425 -9.43 8.71 -10.42
N THR A 426 -9.75 8.03 -11.52
CA THR A 426 -10.89 7.11 -11.62
C THR A 426 -10.50 5.90 -12.47
N ALA A 427 -11.10 4.74 -12.18
CA ALA A 427 -10.79 3.49 -12.88
C ALA A 427 -11.13 3.58 -14.39
N TYR A 428 -12.30 4.12 -14.74
CA TYR A 428 -12.78 4.17 -16.12
C TYR A 428 -12.04 5.20 -16.99
N ASP A 429 -11.80 6.40 -16.44
CA ASP A 429 -11.32 7.53 -17.24
C ASP A 429 -9.78 7.58 -17.33
N HIS A 430 -9.07 7.10 -16.31
CA HIS A 430 -7.61 7.22 -16.22
C HIS A 430 -6.89 5.89 -16.45
N MET A 431 -7.44 4.79 -15.92
CA MET A 431 -6.84 3.46 -16.02
C MET A 431 -7.51 2.60 -17.11
N TYR A 432 -8.57 3.10 -17.74
CA TYR A 432 -9.36 2.42 -18.78
C TYR A 432 -9.92 1.07 -18.32
N ALA A 433 -10.23 0.97 -17.03
CA ALA A 433 -10.84 -0.19 -16.38
C ALA A 433 -12.36 -0.01 -16.34
N ASP A 434 -13.08 -0.66 -17.26
CA ASP A 434 -14.54 -0.60 -17.32
C ASP A 434 -15.21 -1.67 -16.44
N VAL A 435 -14.99 -1.53 -15.13
CA VAL A 435 -15.41 -2.51 -14.11
C VAL A 435 -16.91 -2.79 -14.15
N ARG A 436 -17.74 -1.77 -14.39
CA ARG A 436 -19.19 -1.91 -14.54
C ARG A 436 -19.54 -2.92 -15.63
N THR A 437 -18.89 -2.85 -16.79
CA THR A 437 -19.12 -3.81 -17.87
C THR A 437 -18.74 -5.22 -17.43
N TRP A 438 -17.61 -5.39 -16.75
CA TRP A 438 -17.16 -6.70 -16.27
C TRP A 438 -18.14 -7.31 -15.27
N ILE A 439 -18.71 -6.51 -14.36
CA ILE A 439 -19.74 -6.93 -13.42
C ILE A 439 -21.00 -7.37 -14.15
N LYS A 440 -21.55 -6.50 -15.02
CA LYS A 440 -22.81 -6.77 -15.74
C LYS A 440 -22.74 -7.99 -16.65
N GLN A 441 -21.57 -8.25 -17.23
CA GLN A 441 -21.35 -9.38 -18.13
C GLN A 441 -20.92 -10.67 -17.41
N GLY A 442 -20.70 -10.62 -16.09
CA GLY A 442 -20.21 -11.78 -15.33
C GLY A 442 -18.82 -12.25 -15.77
N TRP A 443 -17.93 -11.31 -16.14
CA TRP A 443 -16.55 -11.61 -16.54
C TRP A 443 -15.58 -11.68 -15.35
N MET A 444 -16.12 -11.80 -14.14
CA MET A 444 -15.41 -12.10 -12.91
C MET A 444 -16.40 -12.68 -11.89
N ASP A 445 -15.91 -13.40 -10.90
CA ASP A 445 -16.70 -13.91 -9.78
C ASP A 445 -16.76 -12.93 -8.60
N TYR A 446 -15.75 -12.08 -8.45
CA TYR A 446 -15.74 -11.06 -7.39
C TYR A 446 -15.03 -9.78 -7.82
N VAL A 447 -15.46 -8.67 -7.24
CA VAL A 447 -14.81 -7.36 -7.33
C VAL A 447 -14.39 -6.89 -5.95
N THR A 448 -13.19 -6.32 -5.85
CA THR A 448 -12.63 -5.80 -4.58
C THR A 448 -12.21 -4.34 -4.72
N PRO A 449 -13.13 -3.36 -4.85
CA PRO A 449 -12.76 -1.95 -4.96
C PRO A 449 -11.87 -1.48 -3.80
N GLN A 450 -10.79 -0.78 -4.14
CA GLN A 450 -9.83 -0.20 -3.21
C GLN A 450 -10.39 1.09 -2.57
N ILE A 451 -11.23 0.97 -1.55
CA ILE A 451 -11.85 2.11 -0.86
C ILE A 451 -10.94 2.56 0.29
N TYR A 452 -9.80 3.16 -0.08
CA TYR A 452 -8.73 3.55 0.84
C TYR A 452 -8.92 4.95 1.42
N TRP A 453 -10.16 5.35 1.69
CA TRP A 453 -10.52 6.65 2.24
C TRP A 453 -11.31 6.46 3.53
N SER A 454 -11.23 7.43 4.43
CA SER A 454 -11.97 7.36 5.69
C SER A 454 -13.44 7.71 5.50
N LEU A 455 -14.27 7.35 6.48
CA LEU A 455 -15.65 7.83 6.62
C LEU A 455 -15.74 9.37 6.74
N SER A 456 -14.61 10.04 7.01
CA SER A 456 -14.51 11.50 7.13
C SER A 456 -13.98 12.19 5.86
N PHE A 457 -13.54 11.45 4.84
CA PHE A 457 -12.93 12.03 3.65
C PHE A 457 -13.96 12.43 2.58
N ALA A 458 -14.48 13.66 2.68
CA ALA A 458 -15.57 14.15 1.83
C ALA A 458 -15.41 13.94 0.30
N PRO A 459 -14.21 14.08 -0.32
CA PRO A 459 -14.09 13.91 -1.78
C PRO A 459 -14.33 12.48 -2.29
N ALA A 460 -14.13 11.46 -1.45
CA ALA A 460 -14.27 10.06 -1.80
C ALA A 460 -14.68 9.25 -0.56
N GLN A 461 -15.79 9.67 0.06
CA GLN A 461 -16.21 9.16 1.36
C GLN A 461 -16.52 7.66 1.31
N TYR A 462 -16.04 6.94 2.32
CA TYR A 462 -16.08 5.47 2.35
C TYR A 462 -17.49 4.89 2.16
N ASP A 463 -18.46 5.34 2.95
CA ASP A 463 -19.84 4.86 2.98
C ASP A 463 -20.58 5.11 1.65
N LYS A 464 -20.36 6.27 1.03
CA LYS A 464 -20.90 6.58 -0.31
C LYS A 464 -20.36 5.61 -1.36
N LEU A 465 -19.07 5.30 -1.31
CA LEU A 465 -18.44 4.39 -2.26
C LEU A 465 -18.91 2.95 -2.06
N VAL A 466 -18.96 2.45 -0.81
CA VAL A 466 -19.47 1.10 -0.53
C VAL A 466 -20.92 0.97 -0.98
N THR A 467 -21.77 1.96 -0.68
CA THR A 467 -23.18 1.96 -1.12
C THR A 467 -23.29 1.95 -2.64
N TRP A 468 -22.44 2.72 -3.33
CA TRP A 468 -22.42 2.74 -4.79
C TRP A 468 -21.99 1.39 -5.37
N TRP A 469 -20.91 0.78 -4.88
CA TRP A 469 -20.46 -0.53 -5.32
C TRP A 469 -21.45 -1.65 -5.02
N ALA A 470 -22.16 -1.59 -3.88
CA ALA A 470 -23.23 -2.52 -3.57
C ALA A 470 -24.36 -2.44 -4.61
N ASN A 471 -24.72 -1.24 -5.05
CA ASN A 471 -25.69 -1.06 -6.13
C ASN A 471 -25.19 -1.60 -7.47
N GLU A 472 -23.89 -1.50 -7.77
CA GLU A 472 -23.32 -2.04 -9.02
C GLU A 472 -23.42 -3.55 -9.14
N VAL A 473 -23.22 -4.28 -8.03
CA VAL A 473 -23.29 -5.75 -8.03
C VAL A 473 -24.70 -6.29 -7.82
N ARG A 474 -25.65 -5.46 -7.37
CA ARG A 474 -27.03 -5.89 -7.08
C ARG A 474 -27.68 -6.54 -8.30
N GLY A 475 -28.23 -7.74 -8.10
CA GLY A 475 -28.87 -8.51 -9.16
C GLY A 475 -27.89 -9.24 -10.09
N THR A 476 -26.60 -9.21 -9.79
CA THR A 476 -25.57 -10.01 -10.47
C THR A 476 -25.09 -11.15 -9.54
N ASN A 477 -24.33 -12.08 -10.10
CA ASN A 477 -23.66 -13.14 -9.32
C ASN A 477 -22.24 -12.73 -8.87
N VAL A 478 -21.83 -11.48 -9.10
CA VAL A 478 -20.50 -10.99 -8.72
C VAL A 478 -20.48 -10.63 -7.25
N LYS A 479 -19.58 -11.27 -6.49
CA LYS A 479 -19.41 -10.97 -5.06
C LYS A 479 -18.70 -9.63 -4.89
N LEU A 480 -19.15 -8.82 -3.93
CA LEU A 480 -18.47 -7.59 -3.55
C LEU A 480 -17.64 -7.83 -2.28
N PHE A 481 -16.34 -7.60 -2.38
CA PHE A 481 -15.44 -7.49 -1.23
C PHE A 481 -14.93 -6.05 -1.14
N ILE A 482 -14.61 -5.54 0.05
CA ILE A 482 -14.11 -4.17 0.19
C ILE A 482 -12.62 -4.16 0.52
N GLY A 483 -11.83 -3.41 -0.24
CA GLY A 483 -10.42 -3.15 0.06
C GLY A 483 -10.26 -2.10 1.15
N HIS A 484 -9.53 -2.41 2.22
CA HIS A 484 -9.25 -1.52 3.34
C HIS A 484 -7.76 -1.13 3.39
N SER A 485 -7.47 0.04 3.97
CA SER A 485 -6.12 0.62 4.04
C SER A 485 -5.60 0.81 5.48
N PRO A 486 -5.33 -0.26 6.25
CA PRO A 486 -4.70 -0.15 7.57
C PRO A 486 -3.37 0.61 7.56
N TYR A 487 -2.65 0.66 6.42
CA TYR A 487 -1.44 1.48 6.26
C TYR A 487 -1.66 2.98 6.50
N LYS A 488 -2.91 3.46 6.44
CA LYS A 488 -3.25 4.87 6.73
C LYS A 488 -3.45 5.16 8.21
N LEU A 489 -3.61 4.15 9.06
CA LEU A 489 -3.82 4.35 10.50
C LEU A 489 -2.61 5.04 11.14
N GLY A 490 -2.88 6.07 11.94
CA GLY A 490 -1.86 6.91 12.56
C GLY A 490 -1.23 7.96 11.63
N THR A 491 -1.65 8.03 10.36
CA THR A 491 -1.29 9.15 9.49
C THR A 491 -2.07 10.41 9.90
N ALA A 492 -1.68 11.55 9.34
CA ALA A 492 -2.35 12.81 9.58
C ALA A 492 -3.58 13.05 8.68
N GLU A 493 -3.87 12.15 7.74
CA GLU A 493 -5.12 12.21 6.99
C GLU A 493 -6.29 12.05 7.98
N ALA A 494 -7.26 12.98 7.92
CA ALA A 494 -8.37 12.99 8.87
C ALA A 494 -9.18 11.69 8.81
N GLY A 495 -9.54 11.17 9.99
CA GLY A 495 -10.30 9.92 10.15
C GLY A 495 -9.43 8.72 10.46
N TRP A 496 -8.11 8.78 10.32
CA TRP A 496 -7.22 7.63 10.54
C TRP A 496 -6.53 7.60 11.91
N GLN A 497 -6.98 8.45 12.86
CA GLN A 497 -6.33 8.62 14.17
C GLN A 497 -6.68 7.52 15.18
N SER A 498 -7.54 6.56 14.82
CA SER A 498 -7.92 5.44 15.67
C SER A 498 -8.16 4.20 14.81
N SER A 499 -7.76 3.02 15.31
CA SER A 499 -8.11 1.73 14.70
C SER A 499 -9.63 1.51 14.62
N GLN A 500 -10.41 2.25 15.42
CA GLN A 500 -11.86 2.25 15.35
C GLN A 500 -12.40 2.72 14.00
N GLU A 501 -11.64 3.48 13.20
CA GLU A 501 -12.03 3.81 11.81
C GLU A 501 -12.27 2.54 10.98
N ILE A 502 -11.32 1.58 11.03
CA ILE A 502 -11.47 0.30 10.33
C ILE A 502 -12.66 -0.49 10.89
N ILE A 503 -12.83 -0.51 12.22
CA ILE A 503 -13.97 -1.22 12.83
C ILE A 503 -15.31 -0.59 12.44
N ASN A 504 -15.38 0.74 12.34
CA ASN A 504 -16.58 1.44 11.89
C ASN A 504 -16.89 1.16 10.42
N GLN A 505 -15.86 1.10 9.57
CA GLN A 505 -16.00 0.67 8.18
C GLN A 505 -16.55 -0.77 8.09
N LEU A 506 -16.02 -1.70 8.89
CA LEU A 506 -16.51 -3.08 8.93
C LEU A 506 -17.96 -3.18 9.45
N ASN A 507 -18.29 -2.42 10.51
CA ASN A 507 -19.67 -2.32 11.01
C ASN A 507 -20.62 -1.79 9.92
N PHE A 508 -20.21 -0.77 9.18
CA PHE A 508 -21.00 -0.22 8.06
C PHE A 508 -21.20 -1.26 6.96
N ASN A 509 -20.13 -1.96 6.55
CA ASN A 509 -20.19 -3.04 5.57
C ASN A 509 -21.19 -4.13 5.99
N ALA A 510 -21.23 -4.50 7.27
CA ALA A 510 -22.16 -5.49 7.80
C ALA A 510 -23.64 -5.08 7.68
N THR A 511 -23.95 -3.80 7.47
CA THR A 511 -25.32 -3.32 7.21
C THR A 511 -25.75 -3.46 5.75
N ILE A 512 -24.83 -3.80 4.84
CA ILE A 512 -25.07 -3.85 3.40
C ILE A 512 -25.00 -5.30 2.92
N PRO A 513 -26.14 -5.96 2.61
CA PRO A 513 -26.18 -7.39 2.28
C PRO A 513 -25.33 -7.81 1.08
N GLU A 514 -25.10 -6.90 0.14
CA GLU A 514 -24.26 -7.17 -1.03
C GLU A 514 -22.77 -7.30 -0.69
N VAL A 515 -22.31 -6.73 0.43
CA VAL A 515 -20.91 -6.82 0.86
C VAL A 515 -20.66 -8.17 1.53
N GLN A 516 -19.87 -9.02 0.87
CA GLN A 516 -19.60 -10.41 1.26
C GLN A 516 -18.20 -10.62 1.85
N GLY A 517 -17.46 -9.54 2.10
CA GLY A 517 -16.12 -9.65 2.65
C GLY A 517 -15.28 -8.39 2.60
N SER A 518 -14.09 -8.50 3.19
CA SER A 518 -13.10 -7.44 3.32
C SER A 518 -11.71 -7.98 3.01
N VAL A 519 -10.88 -7.17 2.35
CA VAL A 519 -9.48 -7.48 2.06
C VAL A 519 -8.59 -6.32 2.53
N PHE A 520 -7.56 -6.60 3.31
CA PHE A 520 -6.71 -5.58 3.94
C PHE A 520 -5.39 -5.39 3.20
N PHE A 521 -5.09 -4.14 2.81
CA PHE A 521 -3.79 -3.77 2.25
C PHE A 521 -2.95 -3.07 3.33
N SER A 522 -1.86 -3.65 3.85
CA SER A 522 -1.29 -4.96 3.50
C SER A 522 -0.91 -5.78 4.74
N ALA A 523 -0.42 -7.01 4.54
CA ALA A 523 -0.07 -7.92 5.63
C ALA A 523 0.91 -7.28 6.63
N LYS A 524 1.93 -6.55 6.17
CA LYS A 524 2.89 -5.85 7.05
C LYS A 524 2.19 -4.87 7.99
N ASP A 525 1.15 -4.19 7.51
CA ASP A 525 0.48 -3.13 8.26
C ASP A 525 -0.43 -3.73 9.32
N LEU A 526 -1.08 -4.87 9.03
CA LEU A 526 -1.78 -5.64 10.06
C LEU A 526 -0.80 -6.15 11.12
N ARG A 527 0.33 -6.73 10.71
CA ARG A 527 1.37 -7.27 11.62
C ARG A 527 2.04 -6.20 12.47
N LYS A 528 2.22 -4.98 11.95
CA LYS A 528 2.72 -3.82 12.70
C LYS A 528 1.77 -3.38 13.82
N ASN A 529 0.50 -3.80 13.74
CA ASN A 529 -0.52 -3.49 14.74
C ASN A 529 -0.67 -1.97 15.03
N PRO A 530 -0.89 -1.12 14.01
CA PRO A 530 -1.02 0.31 14.21
C PRO A 530 -2.21 0.61 15.10
N LEU A 531 -1.99 1.40 16.16
CA LEU A 531 -3.04 1.84 17.08
C LEU A 531 -3.87 0.69 17.70
N GLY A 532 -3.25 -0.49 17.90
CA GLY A 532 -3.93 -1.65 18.49
C GLY A 532 -4.97 -2.31 17.56
N LEU A 533 -4.84 -2.15 16.24
CA LEU A 533 -5.74 -2.71 15.24
C LEU A 533 -5.93 -4.23 15.38
N LEU A 534 -4.88 -4.99 15.70
CA LEU A 534 -4.94 -6.44 15.87
C LEU A 534 -5.98 -6.82 16.92
N GLN A 535 -5.90 -6.21 18.11
CA GLN A 535 -6.86 -6.46 19.19
C GLN A 535 -8.28 -6.06 18.78
N ALA A 536 -8.41 -4.95 18.06
CA ALA A 536 -9.70 -4.47 17.55
C ALA A 536 -10.33 -5.44 16.54
N LEU A 537 -9.55 -5.96 15.59
CA LEU A 537 -10.00 -6.94 14.60
C LEU A 537 -10.34 -8.28 15.24
N SER A 538 -9.48 -8.82 16.11
CA SER A 538 -9.76 -10.06 16.85
C SER A 538 -11.05 -9.94 17.67
N SER A 539 -11.28 -8.79 18.33
CA SER A 539 -12.51 -8.53 19.08
C SER A 539 -13.75 -8.35 18.20
N TYR A 540 -13.58 -7.89 16.95
CA TYR A 540 -14.68 -7.74 15.99
C TYR A 540 -15.08 -9.10 15.41
N TYR A 541 -14.12 -9.92 15.03
CA TYR A 541 -14.35 -11.21 14.35
C TYR A 541 -14.67 -12.39 15.28
N SER A 542 -14.52 -12.21 16.60
CA SER A 542 -14.93 -13.18 17.62
C SER A 542 -16.36 -13.01 18.12
N ARG A 543 -17.05 -11.94 17.69
CA ARG A 543 -18.50 -11.76 17.88
C ARG A 543 -19.27 -12.60 16.89
#